data_AF-A0A9R1VRD2-F1
#
_entry.id   AF-A0A9R1VRD2-F1
#
_cell.length_a   1.000
_cell.length_b   1.000
_cell.length_c   1.000
_cell.angle_alpha   90.00
_cell.angle_beta   90.00
_cell.angle_gamma   90.00
#
_symmetry.space_group_name_H-M   'P 1'
#
loop_
_entity.id
_entity.type
_entity.pdbx_description
1 polymer ?
#
loop_
_entity_poly.entity_id
_entity_poly.type
_entity_poly.pdbx_seq_one_letter_code
_entity_poly.pdbx_strand_id
1 'polypeptide(L)'
;MYFATILDPRMKTEFLRHAFETLIKYKMPENKPLSELDITAKAKSLINDVETRFENFFNCYNTNSNVPFETGGSQDVHIDDDDDFVGDYFAQSVNSSASKETELTRYLKEGQTQGVKDFDILVWWKNNASRYPILSRMVKGIILITYIFYYNVV
;
A
#
# COMPACT_ATOMS: atom_id res chain seq x y z
N MET A 1 4.68 10.88 0.72
CA MET A 1 5.40 9.80 1.44
C MET A 1 4.52 9.00 2.43
N TYR A 2 3.23 9.30 2.61
CA TYR A 2 2.37 8.58 3.58
C TYR A 2 1.89 7.20 3.11
N PHE A 3 1.67 6.99 1.81
CA PHE A 3 1.31 5.66 1.28
C PHE A 3 2.45 4.64 1.42
N ALA A 4 3.71 5.09 1.29
CA ALA A 4 4.87 4.23 1.52
C ALA A 4 4.92 3.73 2.98
N THR A 5 4.55 4.57 3.95
CA THR A 5 4.45 4.20 5.36
C THR A 5 3.35 3.16 5.60
N ILE A 6 2.18 3.34 4.99
CA ILE A 6 1.09 2.35 5.09
C ILE A 6 1.53 1.01 4.50
N LEU A 7 2.22 1.04 3.36
CA LEU A 7 2.77 -0.14 2.68
C LEU A 7 4.02 -0.74 3.35
N ASP A 8 4.62 -0.09 4.35
CA ASP A 8 5.67 -0.72 5.15
C ASP A 8 5.00 -1.57 6.24
N PRO A 9 5.15 -2.91 6.20
CA PRO A 9 4.47 -3.80 7.14
C PRO A 9 4.99 -3.67 8.58
N ARG A 10 6.08 -2.93 8.82
CA ARG A 10 6.60 -2.59 10.15
C ARG A 10 6.03 -1.29 10.70
N MET A 11 5.50 -0.42 9.83
CA MET A 11 5.05 0.92 10.21
C MET A 11 3.52 0.98 10.25
N LYS A 12 2.85 0.75 9.12
CA LYS A 12 1.39 0.86 8.97
C LYS A 12 0.83 2.17 9.58
N THR A 13 -0.43 2.15 10.01
CA THR A 13 -1.13 3.33 10.57
C THR A 13 -0.53 3.84 11.88
N GLU A 14 0.07 2.97 12.69
CA GLU A 14 0.61 3.33 14.01
C GLU A 14 1.75 4.36 13.92
N PHE A 15 2.61 4.25 12.90
CA PHE A 15 3.65 5.26 12.69
C PHE A 15 3.06 6.61 12.27
N LEU A 16 2.02 6.61 11.42
CA LEU A 16 1.36 7.85 11.01
C LEU A 16 0.76 8.58 12.21
N ARG A 17 0.20 7.85 13.18
CA ARG A 17 -0.28 8.44 14.44
C ARG A 17 0.83 9.19 15.15
N HIS A 18 1.94 8.52 15.42
CA HIS A 18 3.08 9.14 16.10
C HIS A 18 3.64 10.34 15.32
N ALA A 19 3.78 10.22 14.00
CA ALA A 19 4.30 11.27 13.14
C ALA A 19 3.39 12.51 13.13
N PHE A 20 2.07 12.34 12.99
CA PHE A 20 1.14 13.45 12.99
C PHE A 20 1.03 14.13 14.35
N GLU A 21 0.97 13.37 15.45
CA GLU A 21 0.98 13.94 16.79
C GLU A 21 2.23 14.78 17.04
N THR A 22 3.41 14.25 16.66
CA THR A 22 4.69 14.95 16.79
C THR A 22 4.73 16.22 15.94
N LEU A 23 4.26 16.15 14.69
CA LEU A 23 4.21 17.30 13.79
C LEU A 23 3.25 18.39 14.29
N ILE A 24 2.09 18.00 14.83
CA ILE A 24 1.13 18.93 15.41
C ILE A 24 1.77 19.61 16.61
N LYS A 25 2.38 18.87 17.53
CA LYS A 25 3.08 19.41 18.71
C LYS A 25 4.16 20.41 18.31
N TYR A 26 5.00 20.07 17.33
CA TYR A 26 6.07 20.93 16.84
C TYR A 26 5.57 22.23 16.19
N LYS A 27 4.45 22.18 15.46
CA LYS A 27 3.90 23.35 14.77
C LYS A 27 3.08 24.28 15.68
N MET A 28 2.84 23.90 16.93
CA MET A 28 2.07 24.70 17.86
C MET A 28 2.96 25.73 18.57
N PRO A 29 2.60 27.02 18.56
CA PRO A 29 3.33 28.02 19.31
C PRO A 29 3.16 27.76 20.83
N GLU A 30 4.24 27.87 21.59
CA GLU A 30 4.29 27.59 23.04
C GLU A 30 3.26 28.40 23.84
N ASN A 31 2.83 29.56 23.32
CA ASN A 31 1.90 30.47 23.97
C ASN A 31 0.43 30.03 23.92
N LYS A 32 0.08 28.96 23.20
CA LYS A 32 -1.28 28.40 23.18
C LYS A 32 -1.23 26.87 23.00
N PRO A 33 -0.84 26.12 24.05
CA PRO A 33 -0.79 24.67 23.96
C PRO A 33 -2.19 24.11 23.68
N LEU A 34 -2.30 23.23 22.69
CA LEU A 34 -3.52 22.45 22.44
C LEU A 34 -3.64 21.37 23.52
N SER A 35 -4.87 20.99 23.88
CA SER A 35 -5.06 19.84 24.77
C SER A 35 -4.59 18.55 24.08
N GLU A 36 -4.13 17.58 24.86
CA GLU A 36 -3.72 16.27 24.35
C GLU A 36 -4.85 15.58 23.57
N LEU A 37 -6.09 15.81 24.01
CA LEU A 37 -7.29 15.30 23.36
C LEU A 37 -7.51 15.92 21.98
N ASP A 38 -7.29 17.24 21.83
CA ASP A 38 -7.38 17.93 20.53
C ASP A 38 -6.29 17.49 19.56
N ILE A 39 -5.06 17.27 20.06
CA ILE A 39 -3.95 16.77 19.25
C ILE A 39 -4.28 15.38 18.71
N THR A 40 -4.77 14.49 19.59
CA THR A 40 -5.14 13.13 19.24
C THR A 40 -6.30 13.11 18.25
N ALA A 41 -7.33 13.93 18.47
CA ALA A 41 -8.48 14.04 17.57
C ALA A 41 -8.05 14.53 16.17
N LYS A 42 -7.19 15.55 16.11
CA LYS A 42 -6.67 16.06 14.85
C LYS A 42 -5.77 15.06 14.13
N ALA A 43 -4.89 14.38 14.85
CA ALA A 43 -4.06 13.30 14.28
C ALA A 43 -4.94 12.17 13.71
N LYS A 44 -5.98 11.77 14.44
CA LYS A 44 -6.94 10.75 13.98
C LYS A 44 -7.69 11.18 12.72
N SER A 45 -8.11 12.44 12.62
CA SER A 45 -8.73 12.98 11.39
C SER A 45 -7.78 12.89 10.19
N LEU A 46 -6.50 13.27 10.38
CA LEU A 46 -5.49 13.20 9.32
C LEU A 46 -5.22 11.75 8.88
N ILE A 47 -5.18 10.81 9.82
CA ILE A 47 -5.05 9.38 9.51
C ILE A 47 -6.23 8.92 8.66
N ASN A 48 -7.45 9.24 9.06
CA ASN A 48 -8.65 8.83 8.33
C ASN A 48 -8.66 9.37 6.90
N ASP A 49 -8.23 10.63 6.71
CA ASP A 49 -8.09 11.22 5.37
C ASP A 49 -7.06 10.47 4.52
N VAL A 50 -5.94 10.07 5.10
CA VAL A 50 -4.91 9.29 4.40
C VAL A 50 -5.44 7.89 4.06
N GLU A 51 -6.10 7.21 4.99
CA GLU A 51 -6.68 5.87 4.79
C GLU A 51 -7.75 5.90 3.70
N THR A 52 -8.64 6.89 3.72
CA THR A 52 -9.66 7.07 2.68
C THR A 52 -9.04 7.29 1.30
N ARG A 53 -7.99 8.13 1.21
CA ARG A 53 -7.26 8.34 -0.04
C ARG A 53 -6.54 7.07 -0.51
N PHE A 54 -6.00 6.29 0.42
CA PHE A 54 -5.32 5.04 0.10
C PHE A 54 -6.29 3.97 -0.39
N GLU A 55 -7.48 3.87 0.23
CA GLU A 55 -8.55 2.98 -0.20
C GLU A 55 -9.06 3.35 -1.61
N ASN A 56 -9.28 4.65 -1.87
CA ASN A 56 -9.64 5.11 -3.21
C ASN A 56 -8.56 4.73 -4.24
N PHE A 57 -7.28 4.90 -3.88
CA PHE A 57 -6.17 4.52 -4.75
C PHE A 57 -6.10 3.01 -4.98
N PHE A 58 -6.29 2.20 -3.92
CA PHE A 58 -6.39 0.75 -4.01
C PHE A 58 -7.53 0.33 -4.94
N ASN A 59 -8.70 0.96 -4.82
CA ASN A 59 -9.86 0.67 -5.66
C ASN A 59 -9.57 0.97 -7.14
N CYS A 60 -8.82 2.02 -7.48
CA CYS A 60 -8.39 2.25 -8.86
C CYS A 60 -7.54 1.10 -9.42
N TYR A 61 -6.67 0.51 -8.61
CA TYR A 61 -5.87 -0.65 -9.06
C TYR A 61 -6.70 -1.92 -9.16
N ASN A 62 -7.68 -2.07 -8.27
CA ASN A 62 -8.61 -3.19 -8.29
C ASN A 62 -9.48 -3.16 -9.56
N THR A 63 -10.05 -2.00 -9.91
CA THR A 63 -10.90 -1.84 -11.11
C THR A 63 -10.11 -1.89 -12.42
N ASN A 64 -8.89 -1.36 -12.44
CA ASN A 64 -8.03 -1.38 -13.63
C ASN A 64 -7.48 -2.78 -13.94
N SER A 65 -7.61 -3.75 -13.03
CA SER A 65 -7.26 -5.15 -13.28
C SER A 65 -8.24 -5.86 -14.22
N ASN A 66 -9.38 -5.23 -14.57
CA ASN A 66 -10.37 -5.75 -15.51
C ASN A 66 -10.14 -5.33 -16.97
N VAL A 67 -9.06 -4.60 -17.27
CA VAL A 67 -8.72 -4.22 -18.64
C VAL A 67 -7.60 -5.14 -19.12
N PRO A 68 -7.84 -5.98 -20.15
CA PRO A 68 -6.75 -6.72 -20.80
C PRO A 68 -5.70 -5.71 -21.25
N PHE A 69 -4.46 -5.93 -20.83
CA PHE A 69 -3.32 -5.18 -21.30
C PHE A 69 -3.15 -5.47 -22.81
N GLU A 70 -3.79 -4.67 -23.67
CA GLU A 70 -3.54 -4.73 -25.10
C GLU A 70 -2.11 -4.24 -25.37
N THR A 71 -1.19 -5.20 -25.47
CA THR A 71 0.13 -4.97 -26.05
C THR A 71 -0.04 -5.04 -27.57
N GLY A 72 -0.02 -3.88 -28.22
CA GLY A 72 0.11 -3.83 -29.67
C GLY A 72 1.51 -4.26 -30.11
N GLY A 73 1.58 -5.21 -31.04
CA GLY A 73 2.78 -5.54 -31.82
C GLY A 73 2.89 -7.01 -32.23
N SER A 74 2.45 -7.33 -33.46
CA SER A 74 2.63 -8.63 -34.11
C SER A 74 4.09 -9.09 -34.17
N GLN A 75 4.36 -10.35 -33.82
CA GLN A 75 4.93 -11.40 -34.71
C GLN A 75 5.05 -12.75 -33.97
N ASP A 76 4.14 -13.65 -34.32
CA ASP A 76 4.34 -15.08 -34.62
C ASP A 76 5.47 -15.84 -33.88
N VAL A 77 5.13 -16.48 -32.75
CA VAL A 77 5.74 -17.76 -32.32
C VAL A 77 4.67 -18.61 -31.62
N HIS A 78 4.34 -19.73 -32.25
CA HIS A 78 3.49 -20.79 -31.72
C HIS A 78 4.22 -21.57 -30.62
N ILE A 79 3.72 -21.49 -29.38
CA ILE A 79 3.95 -22.50 -28.34
C ILE A 79 2.60 -22.74 -27.66
N ASP A 80 1.92 -23.79 -28.08
CA ASP A 80 0.90 -24.47 -27.28
C ASP A 80 1.61 -25.27 -26.18
N ASP A 81 1.29 -25.00 -24.93
CA ASP A 81 0.74 -25.97 -23.96
C ASP A 81 0.91 -25.45 -22.52
N ASP A 82 -0.23 -24.99 -22.00
CA ASP A 82 -0.80 -25.34 -20.70
C ASP A 82 0.06 -25.24 -19.44
N ASP A 83 0.07 -24.05 -18.85
CA ASP A 83 -0.39 -23.85 -17.46
C ASP A 83 -0.43 -22.34 -17.10
N ASP A 84 -1.52 -21.68 -17.49
CA ASP A 84 -1.89 -20.34 -16.97
C ASP A 84 -2.39 -20.41 -15.51
N PHE A 85 -1.69 -21.18 -14.68
CA PHE A 85 -1.91 -21.28 -13.23
C PHE A 85 -1.89 -19.89 -12.58
N VAL A 86 -1.08 -18.99 -13.13
CA VAL A 86 -0.94 -17.62 -12.65
C VAL A 86 -2.18 -16.80 -12.99
N GLY A 87 -2.66 -16.85 -14.24
CA GLY A 87 -3.88 -16.17 -14.68
C GLY A 87 -5.13 -16.66 -13.95
N ASP A 88 -5.28 -17.97 -13.76
CA ASP A 88 -6.40 -18.56 -13.03
C ASP A 88 -6.36 -18.23 -11.52
N TYR A 89 -5.17 -18.20 -10.91
CA TYR A 89 -5.00 -17.74 -9.53
C TYR A 89 -5.44 -16.28 -9.33
N PHE A 90 -5.07 -15.40 -10.27
CA PHE A 90 -5.51 -14.02 -10.25
C PHE A 90 -7.03 -13.91 -10.51
N ALA A 91 -7.59 -14.66 -11.45
CA ALA A 91 -9.03 -14.69 -11.74
C ALA A 91 -9.86 -15.18 -10.55
N GLN A 92 -9.38 -16.19 -9.81
CA GLN A 92 -10.05 -16.71 -8.61
C GLN A 92 -10.08 -15.70 -7.46
N SER A 93 -9.07 -14.82 -7.37
CA SER A 93 -9.05 -13.73 -6.37
C SER A 93 -10.05 -12.60 -6.67
N VAL A 94 -10.37 -12.38 -7.95
CA VAL A 94 -11.23 -11.29 -8.44
C VAL A 94 -12.73 -11.61 -8.29
N ASN A 95 -13.11 -12.89 -8.36
CA ASN A 95 -14.52 -13.33 -8.32
C ASN A 95 -15.15 -13.40 -6.91
N SER A 96 -14.50 -12.87 -5.87
CA SER A 96 -15.01 -12.90 -4.49
C SER A 96 -15.61 -11.55 -4.03
N SER A 97 -16.37 -10.88 -4.90
CA SER A 97 -17.07 -9.63 -4.58
C SER A 97 -18.48 -9.87 -4.05
N ALA A 98 -18.57 -10.24 -2.76
CA ALA A 98 -19.69 -9.91 -1.86
C ALA A 98 -19.40 -10.56 -0.50
N SER A 99 -19.20 -9.74 0.54
CA SER A 99 -18.99 -10.12 1.97
C SER A 99 -17.61 -10.61 2.44
N LYS A 100 -16.58 -10.70 1.58
CA LYS A 100 -15.21 -11.02 2.02
C LYS A 100 -14.38 -9.75 2.23
N GLU A 101 -13.68 -9.71 3.36
CA GLU A 101 -12.66 -8.72 3.69
C GLU A 101 -11.73 -8.43 2.50
N THR A 102 -11.54 -7.14 2.18
CA THR A 102 -10.63 -6.74 1.08
C THR A 102 -9.18 -7.04 1.44
N GLU A 103 -8.35 -7.23 0.41
CA GLU A 103 -6.90 -7.41 0.58
C GLU A 103 -6.28 -6.30 1.47
N LEU A 104 -6.70 -5.05 1.23
CA LEU A 104 -6.29 -3.89 2.01
C LEU A 104 -6.67 -4.03 3.49
N THR A 105 -7.94 -4.32 3.78
CA THR A 105 -8.43 -4.45 5.15
C THR A 105 -7.70 -5.58 5.88
N ARG A 106 -7.46 -6.72 5.22
CA ARG A 106 -6.69 -7.82 5.78
C ARG A 106 -5.26 -7.40 6.14
N TYR A 107 -4.56 -6.74 5.21
CA TYR A 107 -3.19 -6.27 5.43
C TYR A 107 -3.09 -5.29 6.62
N LEU A 108 -4.05 -4.37 6.74
CA LEU A 108 -4.09 -3.38 7.83
C LEU A 108 -4.40 -4.01 9.19
N LYS A 109 -5.21 -5.07 9.24
CA LYS A 109 -5.50 -5.79 10.50
C LYS A 109 -4.37 -6.68 10.97
N GLU A 110 -3.54 -7.18 10.05
CA GLU A 110 -2.39 -7.98 10.44
C GLU A 110 -1.42 -7.14 11.29
N GLY A 111 -0.80 -7.77 12.29
CA GLY A 111 0.18 -7.11 13.15
C GLY A 111 1.36 -6.54 12.36
N GLN A 112 2.11 -5.65 13.01
CA GLN A 112 3.37 -5.16 12.45
C GLN A 112 4.36 -6.32 12.36
N THR A 113 5.11 -6.40 11.25
CA THR A 113 6.22 -7.36 11.13
C THR A 113 7.29 -6.96 12.14
N GLN A 114 7.77 -7.93 12.94
CA GLN A 114 8.81 -7.70 13.94
C GLN A 114 10.10 -7.18 13.26
N GLY A 115 10.84 -6.33 13.97
CA GLY A 115 12.05 -5.69 13.45
C GLY A 115 13.17 -6.67 13.14
N VAL A 116 13.14 -7.26 11.94
CA VAL A 116 14.24 -8.08 11.40
C VAL A 116 15.40 -7.16 11.02
N LYS A 117 16.63 -7.54 11.38
CA LYS A 117 17.82 -6.68 11.29
C LYS A 117 18.25 -6.32 9.85
N ASP A 118 17.76 -7.03 8.83
CA ASP A 118 18.02 -6.76 7.41
C ASP A 118 16.71 -6.79 6.60
N PHE A 119 15.69 -6.09 7.09
CA PHE A 119 14.38 -6.09 6.44
C PHE A 119 14.41 -5.35 5.11
N ASP A 120 14.27 -6.09 4.02
CA ASP A 120 14.02 -5.55 2.68
C ASP A 120 12.51 -5.57 2.38
N ILE A 121 11.94 -4.37 2.30
CA ILE A 121 10.52 -4.17 2.01
C ILE A 121 10.10 -4.75 0.65
N LEU A 122 10.96 -4.67 -0.37
CA LEU A 122 10.66 -5.18 -1.70
C LEU A 122 10.68 -6.71 -1.71
N VAL A 123 11.63 -7.32 -1.01
CA VAL A 123 11.68 -8.78 -0.83
C VAL A 123 10.47 -9.26 -0.03
N TRP A 124 10.06 -8.54 1.02
CA TRP A 124 8.86 -8.90 1.79
C TRP A 124 7.61 -8.89 0.91
N TRP A 125 7.41 -7.83 0.11
CA TRP A 125 6.27 -7.76 -0.82
C TRP A 125 6.35 -8.81 -1.92
N LYS A 126 7.55 -9.13 -2.42
CA LYS A 126 7.76 -10.24 -3.38
C LYS A 126 7.30 -11.58 -2.79
N ASN A 127 7.67 -11.86 -1.54
CA ASN A 127 7.33 -13.11 -0.87
C ASN A 127 5.85 -13.20 -0.47
N ASN A 128 5.17 -12.06 -0.30
CA ASN A 128 3.75 -12.01 0.04
C ASN A 128 2.85 -11.64 -1.16
N ALA A 129 3.39 -11.64 -2.38
CA ALA A 129 2.66 -11.21 -3.57
C ALA A 129 1.43 -12.06 -3.89
N SER A 130 1.47 -13.36 -3.58
CA SER A 130 0.30 -14.24 -3.72
C SER A 130 -0.81 -13.87 -2.74
N ARG A 131 -0.46 -13.47 -1.51
CA ARG A 131 -1.41 -13.02 -0.48
C ARG A 131 -1.93 -11.61 -0.75
N TYR A 132 -1.12 -10.75 -1.35
CA TYR A 132 -1.47 -9.35 -1.58
C TYR A 132 -1.16 -8.91 -3.01
N PRO A 133 -1.91 -9.41 -4.00
CA PRO A 133 -1.62 -9.17 -5.40
C PRO A 133 -1.75 -7.68 -5.81
N ILE A 134 -2.78 -6.98 -5.31
CA ILE A 134 -3.05 -5.59 -5.67
C ILE A 134 -2.06 -4.66 -4.97
N LEU A 135 -1.85 -4.83 -3.66
CA LEU A 135 -0.90 -4.03 -2.88
C LEU A 135 0.52 -4.24 -3.39
N SER A 136 0.92 -5.46 -3.74
CA SER A 136 2.25 -5.73 -4.32
C SER A 136 2.47 -5.01 -5.65
N ARG A 137 1.40 -4.82 -6.45
CA ARG A 137 1.45 -4.01 -7.67
C ARG A 137 1.59 -2.51 -7.34
N MET A 138 0.84 -2.02 -6.36
CA MET A 138 0.92 -0.63 -5.89
C MET A 138 2.30 -0.29 -5.33
N VAL A 139 2.91 -1.21 -4.58
CA VAL A 139 4.25 -1.11 -3.98
C VAL A 139 5.29 -0.83 -5.05
N LYS A 140 5.25 -1.56 -6.18
CA LYS A 140 6.16 -1.30 -7.30
C LYS A 140 6.03 0.16 -7.76
N GLY A 141 4.82 0.65 -8.01
CA GLY A 141 4.60 2.03 -8.44
C GLY A 141 5.05 3.08 -7.41
N ILE A 142 4.64 2.94 -6.14
CA ILE A 142 4.89 3.92 -5.08
C ILE A 142 6.36 3.92 -4.63
N ILE A 143 6.95 2.73 -4.46
CA ILE A 143 8.33 2.61 -3.98
C ILE A 143 9.32 2.99 -5.08
N LEU A 144 9.10 2.58 -6.34
CA LEU A 144 9.98 3.01 -7.45
C LEU A 144 10.03 4.53 -7.57
N ILE A 145 8.88 5.21 -7.47
CA ILE A 145 8.82 6.68 -7.49
C ILE A 145 9.64 7.27 -6.33
N THR A 146 9.50 6.70 -5.12
CA THR A 146 10.26 7.15 -3.95
C THR A 146 11.77 6.98 -4.16
N TYR A 147 12.22 5.80 -4.61
CA TYR A 147 13.64 5.56 -4.91
C TYR A 147 14.16 6.50 -6.01
N ILE A 148 13.43 6.69 -7.11
CA ILE A 148 13.82 7.61 -8.19
C ILE A 148 14.05 9.03 -7.65
N PHE A 149 13.17 9.54 -6.78
CA PHE A 149 13.36 10.85 -6.18
C PHE A 149 14.52 10.92 -5.19
N TYR A 150 14.82 9.86 -4.45
CA TYR A 150 15.99 9.83 -3.55
C TYR A 150 17.33 9.75 -4.29
N TYR A 151 17.37 9.12 -5.47
CA TYR A 151 18.61 8.95 -6.24
C TYR A 151 18.84 10.02 -7.33
N ASN A 152 17.84 10.83 -7.69
CA ASN A 152 17.98 11.93 -8.67
C ASN A 152 18.08 13.33 -8.02
N VAL A 153 18.23 13.41 -6.70
CA VAL A 153 18.40 14.67 -5.95
C VAL A 153 19.73 14.68 -5.15
N VAL A 154 20.69 13.84 -5.55
CA VAL A 154 22.09 13.91 -5.06
C VAL A 154 23.01 14.23 -6.23
#